data_AF-T5ABJ7-F1
#
_entry.id   AF-T5ABJ7-F1
#
_cell.length_a   1.000
_cell.length_b   1.000
_cell.length_c   1.000
_cell.angle_alpha   90.00
_cell.angle_beta   90.00
_cell.angle_gamma   90.00
#
_symmetry.space_group_name_H-M   'P 1'
#
loop_
_entity.id
_entity.type
_entity.pdbx_description
1 polymer ?
#
loop_
_entity_poly.entity_id
_entity_poly.type
_entity_poly.pdbx_seq_one_letter_code
_entity_poly.pdbx_strand_id
1 'polypeptide(L)'
;MTPKDLGLLNPWLRNIRDVYRLHEAELDAIDGEARRYDRLVELNVVEQCRNIVKTAALQQSYARNQSPIVHGWVFGFHDGLLKDLKIDFKSMLRNVQKIYNLTD
;
A
#
# COMPACT_ATOMS: atom_id res chain seq x y z
N MET A 1 -1.85 -15.31 -10.73
CA MET A 1 -2.96 -14.49 -11.23
C MET A 1 -3.38 -14.97 -12.61
N THR A 2 -4.59 -15.51 -12.77
CA THR A 2 -5.12 -15.90 -14.07
C THR A 2 -5.64 -14.68 -14.84
N PRO A 3 -5.21 -14.44 -16.08
CA PRO A 3 -5.74 -13.36 -16.91
C PRO A 3 -7.15 -13.72 -17.38
N LYS A 4 -8.14 -13.44 -16.53
CA LYS A 4 -9.57 -13.55 -16.84
C LYS A 4 -10.14 -12.16 -17.06
N ASP A 5 -10.97 -12.02 -18.10
CA ASP A 5 -11.73 -10.79 -18.32
C ASP A 5 -12.90 -10.75 -17.32
N LEU A 6 -12.87 -9.75 -16.44
CA LEU A 6 -13.90 -9.50 -15.42
C LEU A 6 -14.71 -8.24 -15.74
N GLY A 7 -14.68 -7.76 -16.99
CA GLY A 7 -15.44 -6.60 -17.45
C GLY A 7 -15.12 -5.32 -16.67
N LEU A 8 -16.15 -4.76 -16.03
CA LEU A 8 -16.05 -3.51 -15.25
C LEU A 8 -15.11 -3.59 -14.04
N LEU A 9 -14.75 -4.79 -13.58
CA LEU A 9 -13.79 -4.97 -12.48
C LEU A 9 -12.34 -4.82 -12.95
N ASN A 10 -12.06 -4.94 -14.25
CA ASN A 10 -10.70 -4.90 -14.78
C ASN A 10 -9.96 -3.60 -14.44
N PRO A 11 -10.54 -2.38 -14.58
CA PRO A 11 -9.86 -1.14 -14.22
C PRO A 11 -9.55 -1.05 -12.72
N TRP A 12 -10.45 -1.57 -11.86
CA TRP A 12 -10.23 -1.57 -10.42
C TRP A 12 -9.08 -2.52 -10.03
N LEU A 13 -9.13 -3.76 -10.54
CA LEU A 13 -8.10 -4.79 -10.31
C LEU A 13 -6.77 -4.45 -10.96
N ARG A 14 -6.75 -3.57 -11.98
CA ARG A 14 -5.51 -3.06 -12.57
C ARG A 14 -4.62 -2.39 -11.52
N ASN A 15 -5.18 -1.66 -10.56
CA ASN A 15 -4.39 -1.06 -9.49
C ASN A 15 -3.62 -2.11 -8.67
N ILE A 16 -4.19 -3.29 -8.43
CA ILE A 16 -3.51 -4.38 -7.72
C ILE A 16 -2.41 -4.98 -8.61
N ARG A 17 -2.65 -5.13 -9.92
CA ARG A 17 -1.61 -5.56 -10.88
C ARG A 17 -0.48 -4.55 -10.97
N ASP A 18 -0.77 -3.25 -10.85
CA ASP A 18 0.26 -2.21 -10.82
C ASP A 18 1.12 -2.29 -9.56
N VAL A 19 0.55 -2.65 -8.40
CA VAL A 19 1.34 -2.96 -7.20
C VAL A 19 2.26 -4.16 -7.44
N TYR A 20 1.76 -5.23 -8.06
CA TYR A 20 2.59 -6.39 -8.42
C TYR A 20 3.77 -5.95 -9.29
N ARG A 21 3.50 -5.18 -10.35
CA ARG A 21 4.53 -4.68 -11.28
C ARG A 21 5.57 -3.81 -10.57
N LEU A 22 5.16 -2.99 -9.59
CA LEU A 22 6.08 -2.12 -8.85
C LEU A 22 7.07 -2.92 -7.99
N HIS A 23 6.65 -4.10 -7.53
CA HIS A 23 7.40 -4.98 -6.64
C HIS A 23 7.70 -6.34 -7.28
N GLU A 24 7.78 -6.39 -8.62
CA GLU A 24 7.85 -7.64 -9.40
C GLU A 24 9.06 -8.48 -8.99
N ALA A 25 10.25 -7.87 -8.90
CA ALA A 25 11.46 -8.56 -8.51
C ALA A 25 11.38 -9.18 -7.10
N GLU A 26 10.69 -8.53 -6.16
CA GLU A 26 10.51 -9.06 -4.80
C GLU A 26 9.51 -10.23 -4.80
N LEU A 27 8.39 -10.08 -5.51
CA LEU A 27 7.34 -11.09 -5.55
C LEU A 27 7.77 -12.34 -6.34
N ASP A 28 8.50 -12.18 -7.43
CA ASP A 28 8.99 -13.27 -8.25
C ASP A 28 10.11 -14.06 -7.56
N ALA A 29 10.85 -13.43 -6.65
CA ALA A 29 11.85 -14.11 -5.80
C ALA A 29 11.23 -15.00 -4.70
N ILE A 30 9.93 -14.89 -4.43
CA ILE A 30 9.25 -15.70 -3.41
C ILE A 30 8.78 -17.02 -4.01
N ASP A 31 9.30 -18.12 -3.48
CA ASP A 31 8.83 -19.46 -3.80
C ASP A 31 7.47 -19.77 -3.18
N GLY A 32 6.56 -20.33 -3.98
CA GLY A 32 5.24 -20.76 -3.54
C GLY A 32 4.17 -19.68 -3.69
N GLU A 33 3.09 -20.02 -4.40
CA GLU A 33 2.04 -19.08 -4.78
C GLU A 33 1.31 -18.47 -3.58
N ALA A 34 1.04 -19.26 -2.53
CA ALA A 34 0.37 -18.78 -1.32
C ALA A 34 1.18 -17.69 -0.61
N ARG A 35 2.49 -17.89 -0.43
CA ARG A 35 3.38 -16.90 0.20
C ARG A 35 3.49 -15.63 -0.63
N ARG A 36 3.57 -15.75 -1.96
CA ARG A 36 3.58 -14.60 -2.86
C ARG A 36 2.26 -13.83 -2.81
N TYR A 37 1.14 -14.53 -2.71
CA TYR A 37 -0.17 -13.92 -2.56
C TYR A 37 -0.27 -13.12 -1.24
N ASP A 38 0.12 -13.73 -0.12
CA ASP A 38 0.13 -13.05 1.18
C ASP A 38 1.01 -11.79 1.14
N ARG A 39 2.20 -11.89 0.53
CA ARG A 39 3.09 -10.75 0.37
C ARG A 39 2.51 -9.65 -0.51
N LEU A 40 1.81 -10.00 -1.60
CA LEU A 40 1.13 -9.03 -2.44
C LEU A 40 0.05 -8.27 -1.67
N VAL A 41 -0.69 -8.93 -0.76
CA VAL A 41 -1.65 -8.26 0.12
C VAL A 41 -0.95 -7.24 1.00
N GLU A 42 0.17 -7.60 1.63
CA GLU A 42 0.95 -6.68 2.46
C GLU A 42 1.43 -5.46 1.66
N LEU A 43 2.01 -5.68 0.47
CA LEU A 43 2.48 -4.62 -0.41
C LEU A 43 1.33 -3.74 -0.90
N ASN A 44 0.15 -4.32 -1.15
CA ASN A 44 -1.02 -3.55 -1.53
C ASN A 44 -1.43 -2.57 -0.41
N VAL A 45 -1.43 -3.02 0.85
CA VAL A 45 -1.69 -2.14 2.00
C VAL A 45 -0.66 -1.02 2.08
N VAL A 46 0.63 -1.33 1.93
CA VAL A 46 1.71 -0.32 1.95
C VAL A 46 1.51 0.73 0.84
N GLU A 47 1.20 0.32 -0.38
CA GLU A 47 0.96 1.25 -1.49
C GLU A 47 -0.31 2.09 -1.29
N GLN A 48 -1.37 1.53 -0.69
CA GLN A 48 -2.56 2.31 -0.35
C GLN A 48 -2.28 3.33 0.77
N CYS A 49 -1.51 2.96 1.79
CA CYS A 49 -1.05 3.92 2.81
C CYS A 49 -0.27 5.06 2.14
N ARG A 50 0.62 4.75 1.21
CA ARG A 50 1.35 5.76 0.43
C ARG A 50 0.43 6.66 -0.39
N ASN A 51 -0.63 6.12 -0.98
CA ASN A 51 -1.62 6.92 -1.71
C ASN A 51 -2.40 7.86 -0.79
N ILE A 52 -2.76 7.42 0.42
CA ILE A 52 -3.40 8.28 1.42
C ILE A 52 -2.44 9.42 1.84
N VAL A 53 -1.15 9.12 2.05
CA VAL A 53 -0.12 10.11 2.40
C VAL A 53 0.06 11.18 1.32
N LYS A 54 -0.18 10.86 0.04
CA LYS A 54 -0.12 11.84 -1.06
C LYS A 54 -1.26 12.87 -1.04
N THR A 55 -2.34 12.61 -0.30
CA THR A 55 -3.51 13.49 -0.33
C THR A 55 -3.24 14.83 0.34
N ALA A 56 -3.76 15.91 -0.25
CA ALA A 56 -3.65 17.27 0.30
C ALA A 56 -4.21 17.36 1.73
N ALA A 57 -5.37 16.75 1.94
CA ALA A 57 -6.06 16.75 3.23
C ALA A 57 -5.17 16.18 4.34
N LEU A 58 -4.48 15.06 4.09
CA LEU A 58 -3.59 14.46 5.08
C LEU A 58 -2.35 15.35 5.31
N GLN A 59 -1.67 15.77 4.25
CA GLN A 59 -0.44 16.56 4.38
C GLN A 59 -0.69 17.86 5.14
N GLN A 60 -1.74 18.61 4.78
CA GLN A 60 -2.08 19.88 5.41
C GLN A 60 -2.53 19.72 6.87
N SER A 61 -3.35 18.69 7.17
CA SER A 61 -3.75 18.42 8.55
C SER A 61 -2.54 18.02 9.38
N TYR A 62 -1.67 17.14 8.86
CA TYR A 62 -0.51 16.66 9.59
C TYR A 62 0.51 17.79 9.85
N ALA A 63 0.72 18.69 8.89
CA ALA A 63 1.60 19.85 9.08
C ALA A 63 1.15 20.75 10.23
N ARG A 64 -0.17 21.00 10.35
CA ARG A 64 -0.73 21.88 11.39
C ARG A 64 -0.89 21.20 12.74
N ASN A 65 -1.38 19.96 12.74
CA ASN A 65 -1.89 19.29 13.94
C ASN A 65 -1.06 18.09 14.37
N GLN A 66 -0.02 17.71 13.60
CA GLN A 66 0.74 16.46 13.77
C GLN A 66 -0.18 15.21 13.77
N SER A 67 -1.32 15.32 13.07
CA SER A 67 -2.37 14.30 12.98
C SER A 67 -3.17 14.48 11.68
N PRO A 68 -3.65 13.40 11.02
CA PRO A 68 -3.62 11.99 11.44
C PRO A 68 -2.33 11.24 11.05
N ILE A 69 -2.06 10.11 11.71
CA ILE A 69 -0.99 9.16 11.37
C ILE A 69 -1.61 7.98 10.61
N VAL A 70 -0.95 7.53 9.54
CA VAL A 70 -1.40 6.37 8.75
C VAL A 70 -0.73 5.10 9.27
N HIS A 71 -1.54 4.09 9.55
CA HIS A 71 -1.11 2.74 9.89
C HIS A 71 -1.55 1.76 8.80
N GLY A 72 -0.78 0.71 8.57
CA GLY A 72 -1.10 -0.34 7.60
C GLY A 72 -1.08 -1.70 8.29
N TRP A 73 -2.25 -2.33 8.34
CA TRP A 73 -2.47 -3.59 9.04
C TRP A 73 -3.06 -4.64 8.10
N VAL A 74 -2.74 -5.90 8.34
CA VAL A 74 -3.31 -7.04 7.63
C VAL A 74 -3.95 -7.97 8.66
N PHE A 75 -5.18 -8.40 8.40
CA PHE A 75 -5.89 -9.34 9.24
C PHE A 75 -5.83 -10.75 8.64
N GLY A 76 -5.33 -11.71 9.42
CA GLY A 76 -5.29 -13.12 9.04
C GLY A 76 -6.59 -13.82 9.44
N PHE A 77 -7.34 -14.36 8.46
CA PHE A 77 -8.54 -15.15 8.76
C PHE A 77 -8.22 -16.53 9.32
N HIS A 78 -7.00 -17.04 9.12
CA HIS A 78 -6.60 -18.38 9.55
C HIS A 78 -6.30 -18.45 11.05
N ASP A 79 -5.70 -17.39 11.60
CA ASP A 79 -5.26 -17.29 12.99
C ASP A 79 -6.03 -16.23 13.79
N GLY A 80 -6.80 -15.38 13.11
CA GLY A 80 -7.55 -14.28 13.73
C GLY A 80 -6.66 -13.15 14.21
N LEU A 81 -5.39 -13.11 13.80
CA LEU A 81 -4.42 -12.13 14.28
C LEU A 81 -4.31 -10.94 13.33
N LEU A 82 -4.07 -9.79 13.94
CA LEU A 82 -3.85 -8.54 13.22
C LEU A 82 -2.34 -8.27 13.17
N LYS A 83 -1.78 -8.29 11.96
CA LYS A 83 -0.37 -8.06 11.68
C LYS A 83 -0.15 -6.59 11.38
N ASP A 84 0.63 -5.92 12.23
CA ASP A 84 1.13 -4.58 11.95
C ASP A 84 2.30 -4.64 10.94
N LEU A 85 2.17 -3.95 9.80
CA LEU A 85 3.23 -3.85 8.79
C LEU A 85 4.32 -2.85 9.19
N LYS A 86 4.18 -2.18 10.33
CA LYS A 86 5.17 -1.25 10.93
C LYS A 86 5.62 -0.19 9.93
N ILE A 87 4.64 0.42 9.26
CA ILE A 87 4.90 1.47 8.27
C ILE A 87 5.58 2.66 8.96
N ASP A 88 6.77 3.02 8.48
CA ASP A 88 7.43 4.28 8.87
C ASP A 88 6.76 5.46 8.17
N PHE A 89 5.66 5.92 8.78
CA PHE A 89 4.85 7.02 8.28
C PHE A 89 5.68 8.30 8.03
N LYS A 90 6.62 8.64 8.93
CA LYS A 90 7.40 9.88 8.81
C LYS A 90 8.36 9.79 7.63
N SER A 91 9.03 8.64 7.45
CA SER A 91 9.88 8.42 6.28
C SER A 91 9.10 8.42 4.97
N MET A 92 7.92 7.79 4.97
CA MET A 92 7.01 7.79 3.83
C MET A 92 6.56 9.20 3.44
N LEU A 93 6.13 10.01 4.41
CA LEU A 93 5.73 11.40 4.19
C LEU A 93 6.88 12.22 3.60
N ARG A 94 8.07 12.15 4.19
CA ARG A 94 9.27 12.83 3.65
C ARG A 94 9.57 12.43 2.21
N ASN A 95 9.47 11.14 1.88
CA ASN A 95 9.71 10.65 0.53
C ASN A 95 8.66 11.13 -0.47
N VAL A 96 7.39 11.25 -0.05
CA VAL A 96 6.33 11.82 -0.88
C VAL A 96 6.56 13.32 -1.11
N GLN A 97 6.90 14.08 -0.06
CA GLN A 97 7.14 15.52 -0.15
C GLN A 97 8.33 15.91 -1.04
N LYS A 98 9.29 15.01 -1.29
CA LYS A 98 10.37 15.26 -2.28
C LYS A 98 9.86 15.58 -3.68
N ILE A 99 8.69 15.06 -4.04
CA ILE A 99 8.07 15.22 -5.37
C ILE A 99 6.77 16.02 -5.27
N TYR A 100 6.02 15.84 -4.19
CA TYR A 100 4.68 16.39 -4.02
C TYR A 100 4.53 16.98 -2.62
N ASN A 101 5.05 18.20 -2.46
CA ASN A 101 4.92 18.98 -1.23
C ASN A 101 3.69 19.89 -1.31
N LEU A 102 2.70 19.67 -0.45
CA LEU A 102 1.45 20.45 -0.40
C LEU A 102 1.29 21.25 0.90
N THR A 103 2.38 21.42 1.64
CA THR A 103 2.39 22.15 2.92
C THR A 103 2.98 23.55 2.80
N ASP A 104 3.39 23.95 1.60
CA ASP A 104 3.88 25.29 1.27
C ASP A 104 2.73 26.29 1.06
#